data_AF-A0A7S2YAX0-F1
#
_entry.id   AF-A0A7S2YAX0-F1
#
_cell.length_a   1.000
_cell.length_b   1.000
_cell.length_c   1.000
_cell.angle_alpha   90.00
_cell.angle_beta   90.00
_cell.angle_gamma   90.00
#
_symmetry.space_group_name_H-M   'P 1'
#
loop_
_entity.id
_entity.type
_entity.pdbx_description
1 polymer ?
#
loop_
_entity_poly.entity_id
_entity_poly.type
_entity_poly.pdbx_seq_one_letter_code
_entity_poly.pdbx_strand_id
1 'polypeptide(L)'
;LGYDRAVELYETDFFDESHFFRAVPNFLVQFGITYSQDKAVRDLMEKEIPDDPQLDPPIKFEVGVMSYAGSGPNSRTSQMFINYNAENSALGENPWETPFGIVEEGMENVKKFHSYGDMPPWGKGPVQGKIYSGPQYINNNFPLIDKMKSCTVQRIQAGSEGYVKDPAVREATARSEGSGDDEEEEQEDDEWKDDFEEEEDDEVEQDGDEPPQDIAEE
;
A
#
# COMPACT_ATOMS: atom_id res chain seq x y z
N LEU A 1 1.45 7.88 -0.14
CA LEU A 1 2.29 6.75 0.32
C LEU A 1 2.08 5.51 -0.55
N GLY A 2 0.84 5.04 -0.73
CA GLY A 2 0.53 3.86 -1.53
C GLY A 2 0.95 4.01 -2.99
N TYR A 3 0.78 5.19 -3.58
CA TYR A 3 1.26 5.50 -4.94
C TYR A 3 2.79 5.35 -5.05
N ASP A 4 3.55 5.95 -4.14
CA ASP A 4 5.02 5.92 -4.20
C ASP A 4 5.56 4.48 -4.07
N ARG A 5 4.96 3.68 -3.17
CA ARG A 5 5.28 2.26 -3.06
C ARG A 5 4.92 1.49 -4.34
N ALA A 6 3.80 1.80 -4.98
CA ALA A 6 3.42 1.11 -6.21
C ALA A 6 4.44 1.39 -7.32
N VAL A 7 4.84 2.65 -7.47
CA VAL A 7 5.90 3.05 -8.41
C VAL A 7 7.24 2.39 -8.08
N GLU A 8 7.65 2.35 -6.80
CA GLU A 8 8.88 1.64 -6.36
C GLU A 8 8.88 0.18 -6.82
N LEU A 9 7.75 -0.53 -6.68
CA LEU A 9 7.62 -1.92 -7.11
C LEU A 9 7.61 -2.05 -8.65
N TYR A 10 6.92 -1.16 -9.36
CA TYR A 10 6.87 -1.19 -10.82
C TYR A 10 8.22 -0.86 -11.50
N GLU A 11 9.08 -0.06 -10.85
CA GLU A 11 10.38 0.36 -11.38
C GLU A 11 11.55 -0.58 -11.02
N THR A 12 11.31 -1.61 -10.20
CA THR A 12 12.35 -2.52 -9.69
C THR A 12 12.26 -3.95 -10.24
N ASP A 13 11.57 -4.13 -11.38
CA ASP A 13 11.27 -5.44 -11.98
C ASP A 13 10.59 -6.41 -10.99
N PHE A 14 9.99 -5.88 -9.92
CA PHE A 14 9.49 -6.68 -8.79
C PHE A 14 8.45 -7.71 -9.25
N PHE A 15 7.61 -7.33 -10.20
CA PHE A 15 6.52 -8.14 -10.70
C PHE A 15 6.90 -9.05 -11.87
N ASP A 16 8.14 -9.01 -12.35
CA ASP A 16 8.58 -9.83 -13.47
C ASP A 16 8.44 -11.32 -13.13
N GLU A 17 7.82 -12.07 -14.05
CA GLU A 17 7.50 -13.49 -13.91
C GLU A 17 6.59 -13.84 -12.71
N SER A 18 6.04 -12.84 -12.00
CA SER A 18 5.15 -13.05 -10.86
C SER A 18 3.73 -13.43 -11.28
N HIS A 19 3.06 -14.24 -10.46
CA HIS A 19 1.75 -14.80 -10.77
C HIS A 19 0.59 -13.93 -10.27
N PHE A 20 -0.52 -13.94 -11.01
CA PHE A 20 -1.84 -13.53 -10.52
C PHE A 20 -2.46 -14.66 -9.69
N PHE A 21 -1.88 -14.92 -8.52
CA PHE A 21 -2.07 -16.17 -7.77
C PHE A 21 -3.46 -16.38 -7.17
N ARG A 22 -4.32 -15.36 -7.13
CA ARG A 22 -5.71 -15.49 -6.65
C ARG A 22 -6.63 -14.68 -7.54
N ALA A 23 -7.15 -15.29 -8.59
CA ALA A 23 -8.23 -14.74 -9.41
C ALA A 23 -9.56 -15.35 -8.98
N VAL A 24 -10.49 -14.54 -8.48
CA VAL A 24 -11.83 -14.96 -8.05
C VAL A 24 -12.85 -14.15 -8.86
N PRO A 25 -13.56 -14.77 -9.83
CA PRO A 25 -14.53 -14.07 -10.67
C PRO A 25 -15.55 -13.29 -9.86
N ASN A 26 -15.87 -12.06 -10.30
CA ASN A 26 -16.77 -11.13 -9.63
C ASN A 26 -16.34 -10.66 -8.23
N PHE A 27 -15.07 -10.88 -7.88
CA PHE A 27 -14.47 -10.36 -6.65
C PHE A 27 -13.19 -9.59 -6.96
N LEU A 28 -12.07 -10.27 -7.14
CA LEU A 28 -10.78 -9.62 -7.41
C LEU A 28 -9.79 -10.55 -8.12
N VAL A 29 -8.70 -9.97 -8.59
CA VAL A 29 -7.45 -10.68 -8.82
C VAL A 29 -6.34 -10.11 -7.96
N GLN A 30 -5.63 -10.96 -7.23
CA GLN A 30 -4.52 -10.60 -6.35
C GLN A 30 -3.17 -11.08 -6.92
N PHE A 31 -2.14 -10.26 -6.72
CA PHE A 31 -0.76 -10.49 -7.15
C PHE A 31 0.22 -9.78 -6.19
N GLY A 32 1.51 -9.80 -6.51
CA GLY A 32 2.55 -9.08 -5.75
C GLY A 32 3.38 -9.94 -4.81
N ILE A 33 3.74 -11.14 -5.27
CA ILE A 33 4.80 -11.95 -4.65
C ILE A 33 5.90 -12.13 -5.70
N THR A 34 7.08 -11.58 -5.44
CA THR A 34 8.22 -11.68 -6.37
C THR A 34 8.98 -13.00 -6.22
N TYR A 35 9.56 -13.45 -7.33
CA TYR A 35 10.51 -14.57 -7.35
C TYR A 35 11.95 -14.13 -7.63
N SER A 36 12.19 -12.81 -7.62
CA SER A 36 13.51 -12.24 -7.81
C SER A 36 14.53 -12.89 -6.88
N GLN A 37 15.75 -13.07 -7.38
CA GLN A 37 16.91 -13.49 -6.61
C GLN A 37 17.71 -12.30 -6.08
N ASP A 38 17.36 -11.08 -6.52
CA ASP A 38 17.91 -9.86 -5.97
C ASP A 38 17.32 -9.63 -4.57
N LYS A 39 18.20 -9.60 -3.56
CA LYS A 39 17.79 -9.41 -2.17
C LYS A 39 17.09 -8.06 -1.97
N ALA A 40 17.56 -6.98 -2.60
CA ALA A 40 16.96 -5.66 -2.44
C ALA A 40 15.51 -5.63 -2.94
N VAL A 41 15.25 -6.27 -4.08
CA VAL A 41 13.89 -6.42 -4.63
C VAL A 41 13.03 -7.30 -3.72
N ARG A 42 13.58 -8.42 -3.22
CA ARG A 42 12.86 -9.31 -2.29
C ARG A 42 12.48 -8.64 -0.98
N ASP A 43 13.36 -7.81 -0.42
CA ASP A 43 13.12 -7.12 0.85
C ASP A 43 11.88 -6.21 0.79
N LEU A 44 11.49 -5.74 -0.41
CA LEU A 44 10.25 -4.97 -0.63
C LEU A 44 8.98 -5.80 -0.34
N MET A 45 9.03 -7.14 -0.39
CA MET A 45 7.88 -7.99 -0.03
C MET A 45 7.50 -7.89 1.45
N GLU A 46 8.48 -7.64 2.31
CA GLU A 46 8.33 -7.68 3.77
C GLU A 46 8.27 -6.28 4.38
N LYS A 47 8.67 -5.25 3.62
CA LYS A 47 8.68 -3.87 4.08
C LYS A 47 7.26 -3.30 4.15
N GLU A 48 6.73 -3.15 5.35
CA GLU A 48 5.43 -2.52 5.58
C GLU A 48 5.44 -1.01 5.24
N ILE A 49 4.27 -0.48 4.86
CA ILE A 49 3.99 0.96 4.77
C ILE A 49 2.73 1.31 5.58
N PRO A 50 2.70 2.51 6.18
CA PRO A 50 1.49 3.04 6.80
C PRO A 50 0.35 3.14 5.81
N ASP A 51 -0.89 3.17 6.28
CA ASP A 51 -2.08 3.41 5.45
C ASP A 51 -2.08 4.83 4.86
N ASP A 52 -2.71 5.02 3.70
CA ASP A 52 -2.88 6.37 3.15
C ASP A 52 -4.01 7.07 3.93
N PRO A 53 -3.92 8.41 4.09
CA PRO A 53 -5.03 9.19 4.62
C PRO A 53 -6.33 8.89 3.85
N GLN A 54 -7.41 8.67 4.58
CA GLN A 54 -8.73 8.44 3.98
C GLN A 54 -9.32 9.78 3.53
N LEU A 55 -9.86 9.80 2.31
CA LEU A 55 -10.65 10.93 1.83
C LEU A 55 -12.06 10.87 2.43
N ASP A 56 -12.70 12.05 2.57
CA ASP A 56 -14.10 12.17 2.92
C ASP A 56 -14.84 12.97 1.82
N PRO A 57 -15.73 12.32 1.02
CA PRO A 57 -16.02 10.89 1.03
C PRO A 57 -14.87 10.04 0.47
N PRO A 58 -14.78 8.74 0.83
CA PRO A 58 -13.74 7.86 0.32
C PRO A 58 -13.89 7.61 -1.19
N ILE A 59 -12.78 7.25 -1.84
CA ILE A 59 -12.75 6.87 -3.25
C ILE A 59 -13.62 5.60 -3.42
N LYS A 60 -14.52 5.63 -4.40
CA LYS A 60 -15.39 4.48 -4.68
C LYS A 60 -14.59 3.32 -5.27
N PHE A 61 -14.87 2.11 -4.78
CA PHE A 61 -14.33 0.88 -5.33
C PHE A 61 -15.09 0.45 -6.59
N GLU A 62 -14.71 1.01 -7.73
CA GLU A 62 -15.26 0.64 -9.03
C GLU A 62 -14.49 -0.54 -9.66
N VAL A 63 -15.03 -1.12 -10.73
CA VAL A 63 -14.35 -2.17 -11.49
C VAL A 63 -13.03 -1.62 -12.04
N GLY A 64 -11.94 -2.37 -11.87
CA GLY A 64 -10.61 -1.98 -12.33
C GLY A 64 -9.82 -1.16 -11.32
N VAL A 65 -10.43 -0.72 -10.21
CA VAL A 65 -9.69 -0.08 -9.11
C VAL A 65 -8.60 -1.01 -8.59
N MET A 66 -7.41 -0.45 -8.39
CA MET A 66 -6.25 -1.11 -7.83
C MET A 66 -6.02 -0.64 -6.40
N SER A 67 -5.79 -1.61 -5.51
CA SER A 67 -5.51 -1.35 -4.10
C SER A 67 -4.61 -2.43 -3.49
N TYR A 68 -4.15 -2.19 -2.27
CA TYR A 68 -3.28 -3.09 -1.52
C TYR A 68 -4.08 -4.14 -0.76
N ALA A 69 -3.55 -5.36 -0.72
CA ALA A 69 -3.96 -6.32 0.31
C ALA A 69 -3.29 -5.95 1.64
N GLY A 70 -3.92 -6.34 2.75
CA GLY A 70 -3.40 -6.10 4.09
C GLY A 70 -4.01 -7.06 5.11
N SER A 71 -3.42 -7.08 6.30
CA SER A 71 -3.85 -7.89 7.45
C SER A 71 -4.23 -7.03 8.67
N GLY A 72 -4.55 -5.76 8.44
CA GLY A 72 -4.86 -4.77 9.48
C GLY A 72 -4.28 -3.39 9.19
N PRO A 73 -4.49 -2.41 10.08
CA PRO A 73 -3.95 -1.08 9.92
C PRO A 73 -2.43 -1.08 9.75
N ASN A 74 -1.91 -0.29 8.80
CA ASN A 74 -0.49 -0.10 8.52
C ASN A 74 0.30 -1.38 8.15
N SER A 75 -0.37 -2.38 7.55
CA SER A 75 0.25 -3.68 7.20
C SER A 75 0.50 -3.88 5.70
N ARG A 76 0.33 -2.83 4.90
CA ARG A 76 0.48 -2.91 3.44
C ARG A 76 1.94 -3.15 3.10
N THR A 77 2.21 -4.04 2.14
CA THR A 77 3.58 -4.35 1.70
C THR A 77 3.72 -4.19 0.18
N SER A 78 3.61 -5.30 -0.55
CA SER A 78 3.78 -5.38 -2.00
C SER A 78 2.62 -6.07 -2.70
N GLN A 79 1.75 -6.73 -1.93
CA GLN A 79 0.61 -7.42 -2.48
C GLN A 79 -0.49 -6.44 -2.83
N MET A 80 -0.99 -6.57 -4.06
CA MET A 80 -2.01 -5.70 -4.64
C MET A 80 -3.12 -6.55 -5.23
N PHE A 81 -4.26 -5.93 -5.46
CA PHE A 81 -5.35 -6.53 -6.20
C PHE A 81 -6.00 -5.55 -7.15
N ILE A 82 -6.64 -6.11 -8.19
CA ILE A 82 -7.51 -5.39 -9.13
C ILE A 82 -8.94 -5.84 -8.82
N ASN A 83 -9.82 -4.88 -8.60
CA ASN A 83 -11.22 -5.14 -8.33
C ASN A 83 -11.97 -5.59 -9.61
N TYR A 84 -12.71 -6.69 -9.54
CA TYR A 84 -13.56 -7.14 -10.65
C TYR A 84 -14.98 -6.61 -10.60
N ASN A 85 -15.42 -6.08 -9.45
CA ASN A 85 -16.83 -5.84 -9.21
C ASN A 85 -17.08 -4.54 -8.45
N ALA A 86 -17.88 -3.65 -9.03
CA ALA A 86 -18.29 -2.40 -8.41
C ALA A 86 -19.45 -2.58 -7.39
N GLU A 87 -20.10 -3.74 -7.37
CA GLU A 87 -21.27 -4.01 -6.54
C GLU A 87 -20.97 -5.10 -5.51
N ASN A 88 -21.27 -4.84 -4.23
CA ASN A 88 -21.15 -5.81 -3.13
C ASN A 88 -19.73 -6.37 -2.89
N SER A 89 -18.67 -5.63 -3.24
CA SER A 89 -17.34 -6.02 -2.78
C SER A 89 -17.20 -5.64 -1.31
N ALA A 90 -16.85 -6.60 -0.45
CA ALA A 90 -16.33 -6.33 0.90
C ALA A 90 -14.93 -5.68 0.87
N LEU A 91 -14.62 -4.92 -0.19
CA LEU A 91 -13.35 -4.26 -0.48
C LEU A 91 -13.57 -2.76 -0.39
N GLY A 92 -12.58 -2.05 0.15
CA GLY A 92 -12.62 -0.59 0.32
C GLY A 92 -13.31 -0.14 1.60
N GLU A 93 -13.62 -1.07 2.50
CA GLU A 93 -14.15 -0.76 3.83
C GLU A 93 -13.03 -0.55 4.86
N ASN A 94 -11.81 -0.97 4.52
CA ASN A 94 -10.69 -0.97 5.44
C ASN A 94 -9.64 0.11 5.10
N PRO A 95 -8.93 0.68 6.11
CA PRO A 95 -7.93 1.72 5.88
C PRO A 95 -6.76 1.32 4.97
N TRP A 96 -6.36 0.04 4.98
CA TRP A 96 -5.29 -0.46 4.12
C TRP A 96 -5.72 -0.70 2.67
N GLU A 97 -7.01 -0.55 2.38
CA GLU A 97 -7.56 -0.75 1.04
C GLU A 97 -7.72 0.57 0.27
N THR A 98 -7.09 1.68 0.71
CA THR A 98 -7.14 2.94 -0.04
C THR A 98 -6.72 2.73 -1.50
N PRO A 99 -7.60 3.06 -2.48
CA PRO A 99 -7.24 3.00 -3.89
C PRO A 99 -6.02 3.86 -4.22
N PHE A 100 -5.12 3.32 -5.04
CA PHE A 100 -3.96 4.07 -5.54
C PHE A 100 -3.93 4.20 -7.06
N GLY A 101 -4.81 3.50 -7.78
CA GLY A 101 -4.87 3.53 -9.24
C GLY A 101 -6.08 2.81 -9.80
N ILE A 102 -6.22 2.84 -11.12
CA ILE A 102 -7.29 2.16 -11.87
C ILE A 102 -6.72 1.60 -13.18
N VAL A 103 -7.26 0.47 -13.63
CA VAL A 103 -6.96 -0.10 -14.95
C VAL A 103 -7.70 0.69 -16.03
N GLU A 104 -6.97 1.56 -16.73
CA GLU A 104 -7.50 2.37 -17.85
C GLU A 104 -7.76 1.52 -19.11
N GLU A 105 -6.85 0.60 -19.42
CA GLU A 105 -6.93 -0.25 -20.63
C GLU A 105 -6.61 -1.71 -20.31
N GLY A 106 -7.18 -2.64 -21.08
CA GLY A 106 -6.87 -4.07 -20.98
C GLY A 106 -7.65 -4.82 -19.89
N MET A 107 -8.67 -4.22 -19.28
CA MET A 107 -9.50 -4.86 -18.26
C MET A 107 -10.20 -6.13 -18.78
N GLU A 108 -10.51 -6.20 -20.07
CA GLU A 108 -11.03 -7.39 -20.74
C GLU A 108 -10.03 -8.56 -20.76
N ASN A 109 -8.73 -8.30 -20.62
CA ASN A 109 -7.71 -9.33 -20.49
C ASN A 109 -7.59 -9.78 -19.05
N VAL A 110 -7.63 -8.85 -18.09
CA VAL A 110 -7.66 -9.18 -16.64
C VAL A 110 -8.86 -10.09 -16.32
N LYS A 111 -10.01 -9.86 -16.94
CA LYS A 111 -11.22 -10.71 -16.78
C LYS A 111 -11.09 -12.12 -17.36
N LYS A 112 -10.07 -12.40 -18.18
CA LYS A 112 -9.82 -13.71 -18.78
C LYS A 112 -8.82 -14.56 -18.01
N PHE A 113 -8.21 -14.01 -16.95
CA PHE A 113 -7.26 -14.77 -16.15
C PHE A 113 -7.88 -16.06 -15.62
N HIS A 114 -7.11 -17.13 -15.70
CA HIS A 114 -7.55 -18.43 -15.25
C HIS A 114 -7.77 -18.43 -13.74
N SER A 115 -8.93 -18.95 -13.31
CA SER A 115 -9.30 -19.01 -11.91
C SER A 115 -9.30 -20.46 -11.41
N TYR A 116 -8.49 -20.71 -10.39
CA TYR A 116 -8.65 -21.88 -9.51
C TYR A 116 -9.57 -21.57 -8.31
N GLY A 117 -10.17 -20.38 -8.27
CA GLY A 117 -10.98 -19.86 -7.17
C GLY A 117 -10.13 -19.33 -6.02
N ASP A 118 -10.77 -19.18 -4.86
CA ASP A 118 -10.12 -18.71 -3.64
C ASP A 118 -9.22 -19.79 -3.00
N MET A 119 -8.38 -19.41 -2.05
CA MET A 119 -7.57 -20.37 -1.28
C MET A 119 -8.45 -21.29 -0.41
N PRO A 120 -7.99 -22.51 -0.08
CA PRO A 120 -8.67 -23.38 0.86
C PRO A 120 -8.87 -22.72 2.24
N PRO A 121 -9.98 -22.99 2.95
CA PRO A 121 -11.07 -23.91 2.57
C PRO A 121 -12.12 -23.30 1.64
N TRP A 122 -12.02 -22.01 1.29
CA TRP A 122 -13.05 -21.29 0.51
C TRP A 122 -13.00 -21.56 -0.99
N GLY A 123 -11.90 -22.12 -1.49
CA GLY A 123 -11.79 -22.57 -2.87
C GLY A 123 -10.65 -23.58 -3.08
N LYS A 124 -10.27 -23.73 -4.35
CA LYS A 124 -9.23 -24.68 -4.80
C LYS A 124 -7.96 -23.97 -5.27
N GLY A 125 -7.83 -22.68 -4.98
CA GLY A 125 -6.70 -21.86 -5.34
C GLY A 125 -5.42 -22.18 -4.55
N PRO A 126 -4.31 -21.52 -4.88
CA PRO A 126 -3.05 -21.66 -4.18
C PRO A 126 -3.13 -21.31 -2.69
N VAL A 127 -2.34 -22.02 -1.88
CA VAL A 127 -2.08 -21.62 -0.48
C VAL A 127 -0.97 -20.59 -0.48
N GLN A 128 -1.29 -19.35 -0.11
CA GLN A 128 -0.40 -18.20 -0.28
C GLN A 128 0.98 -18.37 0.36
N GLY A 129 1.05 -18.91 1.58
CA GLY A 129 2.33 -19.15 2.27
C GLY A 129 3.32 -20.05 1.49
N LYS A 130 2.83 -20.94 0.63
CA LYS A 130 3.68 -21.82 -0.19
C LYS A 130 4.26 -21.12 -1.43
N ILE A 131 3.69 -19.97 -1.82
CA ILE A 131 4.13 -19.21 -2.99
C ILE A 131 5.48 -18.52 -2.71
N TYR A 132 5.71 -18.11 -1.46
CA TYR A 132 6.96 -17.48 -1.02
C TYR A 132 8.21 -18.35 -1.21
N SER A 133 8.04 -19.68 -1.29
CA SER A 133 9.13 -20.63 -1.56
C SER A 133 9.62 -20.61 -3.01
N GLY A 134 8.91 -19.93 -3.93
CA GLY A 134 9.29 -19.79 -5.33
C GLY A 134 8.19 -20.22 -6.31
N PRO A 135 8.43 -20.02 -7.62
CA PRO A 135 7.43 -20.24 -8.66
C PRO A 135 7.08 -21.72 -8.86
N GLN A 136 7.93 -22.66 -8.42
CA GLN A 136 7.74 -24.10 -8.62
C GLN A 136 6.43 -24.61 -8.00
N TYR A 137 6.01 -24.04 -6.87
CA TYR A 137 4.72 -24.40 -6.26
C TYR A 137 3.56 -24.10 -7.21
N ILE A 138 3.51 -22.90 -7.79
CA ILE A 138 2.47 -22.53 -8.76
C ILE A 138 2.61 -23.33 -10.04
N ASN A 139 3.81 -23.37 -10.63
CA ASN A 139 4.04 -24.05 -11.92
C ASN A 139 3.64 -25.54 -11.90
N ASN A 140 3.88 -26.23 -10.78
CA ASN A 140 3.60 -27.66 -10.69
C ASN A 140 2.14 -27.99 -10.36
N ASN A 141 1.47 -27.14 -9.57
CA ASN A 141 0.14 -27.44 -9.02
C ASN A 141 -0.98 -26.64 -9.68
N PHE A 142 -0.67 -25.48 -10.25
CA PHE A 142 -1.60 -24.53 -10.85
C PHE A 142 -1.06 -23.99 -12.19
N PRO A 143 -0.71 -24.88 -13.15
CA PRO A 143 0.02 -24.51 -14.36
C PRO A 143 -0.72 -23.57 -15.31
N LEU A 144 -2.02 -23.35 -15.10
CA LEU A 144 -2.84 -22.46 -15.91
C LEU A 144 -2.92 -21.04 -15.35
N ILE A 145 -2.36 -20.77 -14.15
CA ILE A 145 -2.36 -19.41 -13.59
C ILE A 145 -1.55 -18.48 -14.50
N ASP A 146 -2.18 -17.37 -14.88
CA ASP A 146 -1.51 -16.31 -15.63
C ASP A 146 -0.44 -15.61 -14.80
N LYS A 147 0.61 -15.15 -15.49
CA LYS A 147 1.71 -14.41 -14.89
C LYS A 147 2.07 -13.19 -15.73
N MET A 148 2.63 -12.19 -15.05
CA MET A 148 3.28 -11.08 -15.70
C MET A 148 4.58 -11.58 -16.34
N LYS A 149 4.85 -11.14 -17.57
CA LYS A 149 6.14 -11.37 -18.22
C LYS A 149 7.14 -10.29 -17.82
N SER A 150 6.68 -9.04 -17.86
CA SER A 150 7.44 -7.87 -17.44
C SER A 150 6.47 -6.78 -16.97
N CYS A 151 6.92 -5.91 -16.07
CA CYS A 151 6.24 -4.68 -15.69
C CYS A 151 7.13 -3.48 -16.03
N THR A 152 6.54 -2.41 -16.60
CA THR A 152 7.31 -1.22 -16.97
C THR A 152 6.52 0.05 -16.66
N VAL A 153 7.22 1.08 -16.20
CA VAL A 153 6.61 2.39 -15.92
C VAL A 153 6.87 3.35 -17.07
N GLN A 154 5.81 3.95 -17.59
CA GLN A 154 5.88 5.09 -18.48
C GLN A 154 5.36 6.33 -17.76
N ARG A 155 6.24 7.30 -17.50
CA ARG A 155 5.84 8.57 -16.88
C ARG A 155 5.32 9.51 -17.96
N ILE A 156 4.03 9.80 -17.92
CA ILE A 156 3.38 10.76 -18.82
C ILE A 156 3.56 12.16 -18.22
N GLN A 157 4.17 13.07 -18.98
CA GLN A 157 4.31 14.46 -18.54
C GLN A 157 2.99 15.22 -18.74
N ALA A 158 2.67 16.11 -17.80
CA ALA A 158 1.52 16.99 -17.93
C ALA A 158 1.62 17.80 -19.23
N GLY A 159 0.61 17.69 -20.10
CA GLY A 159 0.57 18.36 -21.40
C GLY A 159 1.13 17.57 -22.59
N SER A 160 1.61 16.34 -22.38
CA SER A 160 2.00 15.43 -23.47
C SER A 160 0.78 14.73 -24.11
N GLU A 161 0.96 14.28 -25.37
CA GLU A 161 -0.04 13.52 -26.10
C GLU A 161 -0.29 12.17 -25.39
N GLY A 162 -1.53 11.93 -24.93
CA GLY A 162 -1.90 10.78 -24.07
C GLY A 162 -2.15 11.15 -22.60
N TYR A 163 -1.84 12.37 -22.17
CA TYR A 163 -2.24 12.87 -20.84
C TYR A 163 -3.74 13.17 -20.81
N VAL A 164 -4.52 12.26 -20.22
CA VAL A 164 -5.96 12.46 -19.98
C VAL A 164 -6.12 13.18 -18.64
N LYS A 165 -6.70 14.38 -18.67
CA LYS A 165 -7.15 15.09 -17.46
C LYS A 165 -8.45 14.46 -16.98
N ASP A 166 -8.39 13.37 -16.21
CA ASP A 166 -9.59 12.84 -15.56
C ASP A 166 -10.06 13.83 -14.46
N PRO A 167 -11.31 14.35 -14.54
CA PRO A 167 -11.86 15.22 -13.50
C PRO A 167 -11.89 14.59 -12.09
N ALA A 168 -12.04 13.27 -11.97
CA ALA A 168 -12.09 12.56 -10.70
C ALA A 168 -10.72 12.55 -10.00
N VAL A 169 -9.62 12.55 -10.77
CA VAL A 169 -8.26 12.66 -10.23
C VAL A 169 -8.02 14.05 -9.62
N ARG A 170 -8.63 15.11 -10.17
CA ARG A 170 -8.48 16.49 -9.64
C ARG A 170 -9.21 16.72 -8.32
N GLU A 171 -10.36 16.09 -8.09
CA GLU A 171 -11.11 16.31 -6.85
C GLU A 171 -10.39 15.73 -5.62
N ALA A 172 -9.62 14.65 -5.81
CA ALA A 172 -8.76 14.07 -4.79
C ALA A 172 -7.48 14.91 -4.54
N THR A 173 -6.83 15.42 -5.59
CA THR A 173 -5.58 16.19 -5.45
C THR A 173 -5.81 17.64 -5.01
N ALA A 174 -6.89 18.29 -5.46
CA ALA A 174 -7.20 19.67 -5.07
C ALA A 174 -7.63 19.79 -3.59
N ARG A 175 -8.09 18.70 -2.97
CA ARG A 175 -8.43 18.66 -1.54
C ARG A 175 -7.21 18.47 -0.63
N SER A 176 -6.13 17.87 -1.12
CA SER A 176 -4.88 17.74 -0.35
C SER A 176 -4.00 19.00 -0.40
N GLU A 177 -4.20 19.87 -1.39
CA GLU A 177 -3.47 21.14 -1.54
C GLU A 177 -4.17 22.33 -0.84
N GLY A 178 -5.34 22.11 -0.22
CA GLY A 178 -6.14 23.13 0.44
C GLY A 178 -5.92 23.21 1.96
N SER A 179 -4.69 23.42 2.40
CA SER A 179 -4.38 23.95 3.74
C SER A 179 -2.99 24.60 3.73
N GLY A 180 -2.90 25.70 3.01
CA GLY A 180 -1.71 26.53 2.90
C GLY A 180 -2.16 27.89 2.39
N ASP A 181 -2.80 28.65 3.28
CA ASP A 181 -3.06 30.06 3.01
C ASP A 181 -1.71 30.79 3.03
N ASP A 182 -1.21 31.09 1.85
CA ASP A 182 -0.15 32.07 1.62
C ASP A 182 -0.72 33.47 1.91
N GLU A 183 -0.52 33.97 3.13
CA GLU A 183 -0.56 35.41 3.40
C GLU A 183 0.90 35.92 3.49
N GLU A 184 1.32 36.58 2.41
CA GLU A 184 2.50 37.44 2.39
C GLU A 184 2.24 38.66 3.30
N GLU A 185 2.97 38.76 4.42
CA GLU A 185 3.19 40.04 5.10
C GLU A 185 4.69 40.34 5.20
N GLU A 186 5.13 41.35 4.44
CA GLU A 186 6.38 42.06 4.63
C GLU A 186 6.25 43.06 5.80
N GLN A 187 7.13 42.96 6.80
CA GLN A 187 7.63 44.02 7.72
C GLN A 187 8.20 43.35 8.98
N GLU A 188 9.18 43.86 9.72
CA GLU A 188 10.22 44.87 9.59
C GLU A 188 11.21 44.49 10.71
N ASP A 189 12.48 44.81 10.54
CA ASP A 189 13.53 44.57 11.53
C ASP A 189 13.20 45.25 12.86
N ASP A 190 13.29 44.52 13.98
CA ASP A 190 13.56 45.15 15.27
C ASP A 190 14.42 44.24 16.17
N GLU A 191 15.62 44.76 16.46
CA GLU A 191 16.53 44.37 17.53
C GLU A 191 15.78 44.08 18.84
N TRP A 192 16.07 42.95 19.51
CA TRP A 192 16.07 42.95 20.97
C TRP A 192 17.16 42.07 21.56
N LYS A 193 17.79 42.63 22.59
CA LYS A 193 19.08 42.29 23.17
C LYS A 193 18.96 41.13 24.15
N ASP A 194 20.13 40.53 24.39
CA ASP A 194 20.50 39.73 25.56
C ASP A 194 19.80 40.19 26.84
N ASP A 195 19.31 39.21 27.61
CA ASP A 195 19.40 39.16 29.08
C ASP A 195 18.89 37.78 29.53
N PHE A 196 19.82 36.83 29.70
CA PHE A 196 19.57 35.59 30.43
C PHE A 196 20.47 35.62 31.67
N GLU A 197 19.90 36.14 32.77
CA GLU A 197 20.47 36.02 34.11
C GLU A 197 20.23 34.59 34.63
N GLU A 198 21.32 33.98 35.11
CA GLU A 198 21.31 32.80 35.99
C GLU A 198 20.65 33.17 37.31
N GLU A 199 19.71 32.37 37.81
CA GLU A 199 19.57 32.14 39.25
C GLU A 199 19.27 30.66 39.53
N GLU A 200 19.98 30.15 40.54
CA GLU A 200 20.00 28.80 41.07
C GLU A 200 18.81 28.49 42.01
N ASP A 201 18.65 27.18 42.24
CA ASP A 201 18.12 26.50 43.43
C ASP A 201 16.62 26.56 43.76
N ASP A 202 15.97 25.38 43.78
CA ASP A 202 15.57 24.79 45.08
C ASP A 202 15.16 23.31 44.95
N GLU A 203 15.60 22.55 45.95
CA GLU A 203 15.43 21.11 46.18
C GLU A 203 13.96 20.68 46.41
N VAL A 204 13.57 19.49 45.94
CA VAL A 204 12.51 18.69 46.59
C VAL A 204 12.86 17.20 46.55
N GLU A 205 12.92 16.61 47.74
CA GLU A 205 13.14 15.20 48.07
C GLU A 205 11.92 14.26 47.84
N GLN A 206 12.23 12.95 47.82
CA GLN A 206 11.40 11.77 48.22
C GLN A 206 10.30 11.33 47.24
N ASP A 207 10.06 10.04 46.93
CA ASP A 207 10.42 8.75 47.55
C ASP A 207 10.48 7.64 46.50
N GLY A 208 11.36 6.65 46.72
CA GLY A 208 11.45 5.42 45.94
C GLY A 208 10.77 4.27 46.65
N ASP A 209 9.77 3.66 45.99
CA ASP A 209 9.17 2.38 46.40
C ASP A 209 9.82 1.23 45.62
N GLU A 210 10.52 0.34 46.33
CA GLU A 210 10.96 -0.98 45.86
C GLU A 210 9.77 -1.97 45.79
N PRO A 211 9.74 -2.92 44.83
CA PRO A 211 8.81 -4.05 44.87
C PRO A 211 9.35 -5.21 45.74
N PRO A 212 8.50 -5.94 46.48
CA PRO A 212 8.94 -7.05 47.31
C PRO A 212 9.29 -8.30 46.48
N GLN A 213 10.40 -8.93 46.89
CA GLN A 213 10.83 -10.27 46.49
C GLN A 213 10.00 -11.33 47.22
N ASP A 214 9.33 -12.22 46.49
CA ASP A 214 8.79 -13.45 47.06
C ASP A 214 9.76 -14.61 46.90
N ILE A 215 9.91 -15.31 48.02
CA ILE A 215 10.89 -16.34 48.35
C ILE A 215 10.24 -17.71 48.09
N ALA A 216 11.03 -18.65 47.60
CA ALA A 216 10.65 -20.06 47.43
C ALA A 216 10.55 -20.79 48.78
N GLU A 217 9.59 -21.70 48.92
CA GLU A 217 9.70 -22.88 49.80
C GLU A 217 8.79 -24.03 49.31
N GLU A 218 9.43 -25.21 49.20
CA GLU A 218 8.96 -26.62 49.07
C GLU A 218 8.01 -27.08 47.95
#